data_AF-A0A832LYU5-F1
#
_entry.id   AF-A0A832LYU5-F1
#
_cell.length_a   1.000
_cell.length_b   1.000
_cell.length_c   1.000
_cell.angle_alpha   90.00
_cell.angle_beta   90.00
_cell.angle_gamma   90.00
#
_symmetry.space_group_name_H-M   'P 1'
#
loop_
_entity.id
_entity.type
_entity.pdbx_description
1 polymer ?
#
loop_
_entity_poly.entity_id
_entity_poly.type
_entity_poly.pdbx_seq_one_letter_code
_entity_poly.pdbx_strand_id
1 'polypeptide(L)' 'MNEKEIKAWLKLSDEDKKDIFSEVSNNIGLPTAAIEKDWWVVRTLEALYKTEITSHTVFKGGTSLSKAWGLIDRFSKI' A
#
# COMPACT_ATOMS: atom_id res chain seq x y z
N MET A 1 3.96 5.06 7.65
CA MET A 1 3.17 5.06 8.90
C MET A 1 4.04 4.54 10.02
N ASN A 2 3.86 5.09 11.23
CA ASN A 2 4.54 4.55 12.40
C ASN A 2 3.90 3.21 12.83
N GLU A 3 4.63 2.39 13.58
CA GLU A 3 4.13 1.06 14.01
C GLU A 3 2.84 1.14 14.85
N LYS A 4 2.62 2.27 15.54
CA LYS A 4 1.44 2.50 16.37
C LYS A 4 0.17 2.64 15.51
N GLU A 5 0.23 3.43 14.44
CA GLU A 5 -0.87 3.62 13.48
C GLU A 5 -1.20 2.31 12.77
N ILE A 6 -0.20 1.52 12.39
CA ILE A 6 -0.39 0.21 11.76
C ILE A 6 -1.12 -0.74 12.71
N LYS A 7 -0.68 -0.83 13.97
CA LYS A 7 -1.34 -1.64 14.99
C LYS A 7 -2.77 -1.18 15.29
N ALA A 8 -3.03 0.12 15.21
CA ALA A 8 -4.38 0.66 15.37
C ALA A 8 -5.26 0.25 14.18
N TRP A 9 -4.77 0.41 12.96
CA TRP A 9 -5.49 0.03 11.73
C TRP A 9 -5.83 -1.46 11.69
N LEU A 10 -4.90 -2.34 12.09
CA LEU A 10 -5.12 -3.79 12.12
C LEU A 10 -6.22 -4.22 13.12
N LYS A 11 -6.54 -3.39 14.12
CA LYS A 11 -7.58 -3.65 15.11
C LYS A 11 -8.97 -3.16 14.70
N LEU A 12 -9.07 -2.39 13.61
CA LEU A 12 -10.35 -1.90 13.11
C LEU A 12 -11.21 -3.06 12.61
N SER A 13 -12.53 -2.87 12.67
CA SER A 13 -13.48 -3.80 12.05
C SER A 13 -13.34 -3.77 10.53
N ASP A 14 -13.83 -4.80 9.86
CA ASP A 14 -13.79 -4.83 8.40
C ASP A 14 -14.74 -3.80 7.77
N GLU A 15 -15.84 -3.45 8.45
CA GLU A 15 -16.69 -2.31 8.07
C GLU A 15 -15.92 -0.98 8.15
N ASP A 16 -15.24 -0.69 9.26
CA ASP A 16 -14.47 0.56 9.41
C ASP A 16 -13.37 0.68 8.34
N LYS A 17 -12.71 -0.44 8.00
CA LYS A 17 -11.69 -0.46 6.94
C LYS A 17 -12.31 -0.15 5.57
N LYS A 18 -13.47 -0.73 5.25
CA LYS A 18 -14.18 -0.47 3.99
C LYS A 18 -14.62 1.00 3.89
N ASP A 19 -15.09 1.58 4.99
CA ASP A 19 -15.48 2.98 5.05
C ASP A 19 -14.29 3.90 4.78
N ILE A 20 -13.13 3.61 5.40
CA ILE A 20 -11.88 4.35 5.14
C ILE A 20 -11.48 4.24 3.67
N PHE A 21 -11.48 3.04 3.08
CA PHE A 21 -11.15 2.90 1.65
C PHE A 21 -12.13 3.64 0.75
N SER A 22 -13.41 3.66 1.10
CA SER A 22 -14.45 4.37 0.35
C SER A 22 -14.29 5.89 0.45
N GLU A 23 -13.94 6.40 1.64
CA GLU A 23 -13.63 7.82 1.83
C GLU A 23 -12.39 8.24 1.03
N VAL A 24 -11.32 7.43 1.07
CA VAL A 24 -10.10 7.69 0.28
C VAL A 24 -10.43 7.66 -1.22
N SER A 25 -11.24 6.69 -1.67
CA SER A 25 -11.75 6.62 -3.06
C SER A 25 -12.43 7.91 -3.48
N ASN A 26 -13.31 8.45 -2.65
CA ASN A 26 -14.02 9.70 -2.93
C ASN A 26 -13.06 10.90 -3.00
N ASN A 27 -12.02 10.92 -2.17
CA ASN A 27 -11.05 12.03 -2.13
C ASN A 27 -10.08 12.04 -3.31
N ILE A 28 -9.62 10.87 -3.76
CA ILE A 28 -8.55 10.77 -4.78
C ILE A 28 -9.07 10.35 -6.16
N GLY A 29 -10.36 10.00 -6.28
CA GLY A 29 -10.99 9.63 -7.55
C GLY A 29 -10.54 8.28 -8.12
N LEU A 30 -9.97 7.39 -7.29
CA LEU A 30 -9.57 6.04 -7.69
C LEU A 30 -10.53 5.00 -7.14
N PRO A 31 -10.77 3.87 -7.85
CA PRO A 31 -11.64 2.82 -7.34
C PRO A 31 -11.20 2.28 -5.98
N THR A 32 -12.13 2.10 -5.04
CA THR A 32 -11.89 1.52 -3.70
C THR A 32 -11.03 0.26 -3.74
N ALA A 33 -11.34 -0.67 -4.66
CA ALA A 33 -10.59 -1.91 -4.83
C ALA A 33 -9.13 -1.69 -5.27
N ALA A 34 -8.85 -0.63 -6.04
CA ALA A 34 -7.49 -0.29 -6.43
C ALA A 34 -6.70 0.22 -5.22
N ILE A 35 -7.32 1.09 -4.40
CA ILE A 35 -6.73 1.65 -3.19
C ILE A 35 -6.41 0.55 -2.18
N GLU A 36 -7.37 -0.35 -1.93
CA GLU A 36 -7.17 -1.50 -1.05
C GLU A 36 -6.01 -2.38 -1.54
N LYS A 37 -5.94 -2.66 -2.85
CA LYS A 37 -4.83 -3.43 -3.44
C LYS A 37 -3.49 -2.74 -3.18
N ASP A 38 -3.36 -1.45 -3.50
CA ASP A 38 -2.10 -0.71 -3.33
C ASP A 38 -1.68 -0.62 -1.87
N TRP A 39 -2.66 -0.45 -0.97
CA TRP A 39 -2.42 -0.52 0.47
C TRP A 39 -1.76 -1.85 0.84
N TRP A 40 -2.38 -2.99 0.52
CA TRP A 40 -1.83 -4.31 0.84
C TRP A 40 -0.48 -4.59 0.19
N VAL A 41 -0.27 -4.17 -1.06
CA VAL A 41 1.02 -4.33 -1.75
C VAL A 41 2.14 -3.60 -1.00
N VAL A 42 1.94 -2.33 -0.64
CA VAL A 42 2.93 -1.55 0.10
C VAL A 42 3.18 -2.15 1.49
N ARG A 43 2.13 -2.62 2.17
CA ARG A 43 2.25 -3.30 3.48
C ARG A 43 3.07 -4.59 3.39
N THR A 44 2.80 -5.44 2.39
CA THR A 44 3.54 -6.68 2.19
C THR A 44 5.00 -6.42 1.86
N LEU A 45 5.29 -5.41 1.03
CA LEU A 45 6.66 -5.02 0.73
C LEU A 45 7.39 -4.52 1.97
N GLU A 46 6.75 -3.69 2.81
CA GLU A 46 7.33 -3.23 4.07
C GLU A 46 7.65 -4.40 5.01
N ALA A 47 6.74 -5.37 5.12
CA ALA A 47 6.95 -6.57 5.93
C ALA A 47 8.10 -7.43 5.38
N LEU A 48 8.14 -7.64 4.06
CA LEU A 48 9.21 -8.40 3.40
C LEU A 48 10.58 -7.75 3.63
N TYR A 49 10.65 -6.42 3.58
CA TYR A 49 11.89 -5.65 3.78
C TYR A 49 12.46 -5.76 5.21
N LYS A 50 11.65 -6.24 6.18
CA LYS A 50 12.10 -6.51 7.55
C LYS A 50 12.67 -7.92 7.73
N THR A 51 12.72 -8.73 6.67
CA THR A 51 13.22 -10.12 6.74
C THR A 51 14.63 -10.24 6.16
N GLU A 52 15.31 -11.34 6.45
CA GLU A 52 16.67 -11.61 5.96
C GLU A 52 16.77 -11.78 4.44
N ILE A 53 15.64 -12.04 3.75
CA ILE A 53 15.61 -12.18 2.28
C ILE A 53 15.80 -10.85 1.54
N THR A 54 15.70 -9.73 2.25
CA THR A 54 15.80 -8.38 1.69
C THR A 54 17.14 -8.16 0.98
N SER A 55 18.23 -8.68 1.54
CA SER A 55 19.57 -8.61 0.93
C SER A 55 19.68 -9.37 -0.41
N HIS A 56 18.74 -10.27 -0.67
CA HIS A 56 18.70 -11.12 -1.87
C HIS A 56 17.59 -10.74 -2.85
N THR A 57 16.84 -9.66 -2.58
CA THR A 57 15.69 -9.27 -3.40
C THR A 57 15.84 -7.83 -3.92
N VAL A 58 15.41 -7.62 -5.16
CA VAL A 58 15.35 -6.28 -5.77
C VAL A 58 13.93 -6.03 -6.22
N PHE A 59 13.32 -4.97 -5.68
CA PHE A 59 12.00 -4.53 -6.11
C PHE A 59 12.11 -3.75 -7.43
N LYS A 60 11.42 -4.22 -8.47
CA LYS A 60 11.47 -3.66 -9.83
C LYS A 60 10.04 -3.45 -10.38
N GLY A 61 9.93 -2.77 -11.52
CA GLY A 61 8.67 -2.57 -12.25
C GLY A 61 7.98 -1.23 -11.97
N GLY A 62 6.76 -1.08 -12.48
CA GLY A 62 6.02 0.19 -12.43
C GLY A 62 5.79 0.74 -11.02
N THR A 63 5.57 -0.14 -10.05
CA THR A 63 5.39 0.24 -8.63
C THR A 63 6.69 0.76 -8.01
N SER A 64 7.84 0.20 -8.38
CA SER A 64 9.14 0.74 -7.93
C SER A 64 9.40 2.12 -8.54
N LEU A 65 9.07 2.32 -9.82
CA LEU A 65 9.23 3.59 -10.53
C LEU A 65 8.34 4.70 -9.96
N SER A 66 7.10 4.39 -9.60
CA SER A 66 6.18 5.39 -9.04
C SER A 66 6.43 5.64 -7.54
N LYS A 67 6.60 4.60 -6.72
CA LYS A 67 6.64 4.74 -5.25
C LYS A 67 8.04 4.99 -4.68
N ALA A 68 9.10 4.44 -5.29
CA ALA A 68 10.47 4.60 -4.79
C ALA A 68 11.22 5.74 -5.49
N TRP A 69 10.97 5.95 -6.79
CA TRP A 69 11.69 6.93 -7.60
C TRP A 69 10.86 8.15 -8.01
N GLY A 70 9.53 8.12 -7.88
CA GLY A 70 8.64 9.21 -8.29
C GLY A 70 8.71 9.55 -9.79
N LEU A 71 9.18 8.61 -10.62
CA LEU A 71 9.47 8.84 -12.03
C LEU A 71 8.23 8.78 -12.93
N ILE A 72 7.13 8.18 -12.45
CA ILE A 72 5.87 8.09 -13.17
C ILE A 72 4.69 8.38 -12.23
N ASP A 73 3.75 9.20 -12.70
CA ASP A 73 2.51 9.52 -11.99
C ASP A 73 1.33 8.74 -12.58
N ARG A 74 1.39 7.41 -12.42
CA ARG A 74 0.32 6.50 -12.82
C ARG A 74 0.19 5.36 -11.82
N PHE A 75 -1.04 5.02 -11.51
CA PHE A 75 -1.33 3.86 -10.68
C PHE A 75 -0.86 2.58 -11.38
N SER A 76 0.04 1.83 -10.75
CA SER A 76 0.58 0.61 -11.32
C SER A 76 -0.42 -0.53 -11.11
N LYS A 77 -0.95 -1.08 -12.21
CA LYS A 77 -2.01 -2.10 -12.19
C LYS A 77 -1.49 -3.53 -11.95
N ILE A 78 -0.18 -3.70 -11.74
CA ILE A 78 0.46 -5.00 -11.54
C ILE A 78 0.59 -5.25 -10.04
#